data_AF-A0A971H025-F1
#
_entry.id   AF-A0A971H025-F1
#
_cell.length_a   1.000
_cell.length_b   1.000
_cell.length_c   1.000
_cell.angle_alpha   90.00
_cell.angle_beta   90.00
_cell.angle_gamma   90.00
#
_symmetry.space_group_name_H-M   'P 1'
#
loop_
_entity.id
_entity.type
_entity.pdbx_description
1 polymer ?
#
loop_
_entity_poly.entity_id
_entity_poly.type
_entity_poly.pdbx_seq_one_letter_code
_entity_poly.pdbx_strand_id
1 'polypeptide(L)'
;MVIATAAVRDDGTTKMYIREGYPAVADIKLTNIIIDICEDLGYNYYYGIIRSYDSFYIDKENAIIRYWKNKNILFSDMESSTIFTLANLKRLKQDVYSIQLYNMNPILKME
;
A
#
# COMPACT_ATOMS: atom_id res chain seq x y z
N MET A 1 -12.46 5.56 2.52
CA MET A 1 -11.38 4.67 2.99
C MET A 1 -10.55 4.16 1.82
N VAL A 2 -9.24 3.97 1.99
CA VAL A 2 -8.37 3.30 1.01
C VAL A 2 -7.95 1.93 1.54
N ILE A 3 -8.12 0.91 0.71
CA ILE A 3 -7.71 -0.47 0.95
C ILE A 3 -6.50 -0.77 0.05
N ALA A 4 -5.32 -0.91 0.64
CA ALA A 4 -4.11 -1.17 -0.12
C ALA A 4 -4.08 -2.62 -0.60
N THR A 5 -4.05 -2.84 -1.92
CA THR A 5 -3.90 -4.18 -2.52
C THR A 5 -2.43 -4.52 -2.79
N ALA A 6 -1.61 -3.50 -3.00
CA ALA A 6 -0.16 -3.59 -3.14
C ALA A 6 0.49 -2.24 -2.83
N ALA A 7 1.80 -2.25 -2.62
CA ALA A 7 2.60 -1.05 -2.41
C ALA A 7 3.79 -0.97 -3.38
N VAL A 8 4.02 0.22 -3.94
CA VAL A 8 5.32 0.55 -4.52
C VAL A 8 6.33 0.57 -3.39
N ARG A 9 7.42 -0.17 -3.57
CA ARG A 9 8.57 -0.25 -2.66
C ARG A 9 9.52 0.92 -2.91
N ASP A 10 9.08 2.12 -2.58
CA ASP A 10 9.88 3.34 -2.68
C ASP A 10 10.58 3.65 -1.36
N ASP A 11 11.03 2.59 -0.71
CA ASP A 11 11.64 2.55 0.62
C ASP A 11 13.01 1.83 0.55
N GLY A 12 13.90 2.15 1.47
CA GLY A 12 15.22 1.51 1.60
C GLY A 12 15.18 0.20 2.38
N THR A 13 14.20 0.04 3.28
CA THR A 13 14.10 -1.09 4.21
C THR A 13 13.91 -2.42 3.47
N THR A 14 12.96 -2.50 2.54
CA THR A 14 12.64 -3.73 1.80
C THR A 14 13.80 -4.21 0.95
N LYS A 15 14.67 -3.30 0.47
CA LYS A 15 15.86 -3.64 -0.31
C LYS A 15 16.88 -4.44 0.49
N MET A 16 16.87 -4.33 1.83
CA MET A 16 17.71 -5.13 2.71
C MET A 16 17.23 -6.59 2.84
N TYR A 17 15.96 -6.86 2.54
CA TYR A 17 15.39 -8.20 2.65
C TYR A 17 15.30 -8.92 1.30
N ILE A 18 15.03 -8.20 0.22
CA ILE A 18 14.80 -8.80 -1.10
C ILE A 18 15.03 -7.79 -2.25
N ARG A 19 15.42 -8.29 -3.43
CA ARG A 19 15.66 -7.49 -4.64
C ARG A 19 14.42 -6.69 -5.07
N GLU A 20 14.62 -5.53 -5.72
CA GLU A 20 13.57 -4.56 -6.07
C GLU A 20 12.42 -5.14 -6.93
N GLY A 21 12.68 -6.17 -7.74
CA GLY A 21 11.65 -6.83 -8.55
C GLY A 21 10.64 -7.69 -7.77
N TYR A 22 10.86 -7.92 -6.47
CA TYR A 22 9.92 -8.67 -5.64
C TYR A 22 8.71 -7.81 -5.25
N PRO A 23 7.46 -8.26 -5.48
CA PRO A 23 6.28 -7.42 -5.27
C PRO A 23 5.88 -7.34 -3.78
N ALA A 24 5.50 -6.15 -3.34
CA ALA A 24 4.87 -5.93 -2.03
C ALA A 24 3.34 -5.95 -2.20
N VAL A 25 2.74 -7.14 -2.03
CA VAL A 25 1.30 -7.36 -2.21
C VAL A 25 0.62 -7.72 -0.89
N ALA A 26 -0.60 -7.22 -0.69
CA ALA A 26 -1.44 -7.60 0.44
C ALA A 26 -1.97 -9.04 0.26
N ASP A 27 -2.44 -9.66 1.34
CA ASP A 27 -3.12 -10.95 1.23
C ASP A 27 -4.51 -10.79 0.60
N ILE A 28 -4.72 -11.47 -0.53
CA ILE A 28 -5.95 -11.35 -1.31
C ILE A 28 -7.21 -11.80 -0.56
N LYS A 29 -7.12 -12.82 0.32
CA LYS A 29 -8.28 -13.29 1.06
C LYS A 29 -8.70 -12.25 2.09
N LEU A 30 -7.74 -11.71 2.83
CA LEU A 30 -7.99 -10.65 3.79
C LEU A 30 -8.49 -9.37 3.12
N THR A 31 -7.96 -9.02 1.93
CA THR A 31 -8.46 -7.92 1.12
C THR A 31 -9.93 -8.09 0.75
N ASN A 32 -10.33 -9.26 0.24
CA ASN A 32 -11.71 -9.50 -0.14
C ASN A 32 -12.65 -9.46 1.08
N ILE A 33 -12.26 -10.06 2.21
CA ILE A 33 -13.03 -10.00 3.45
C ILE A 33 -13.32 -8.56 3.86
N ILE A 34 -12.33 -7.67 3.75
CA ILE A 34 -12.54 -6.26 4.13
C ILE A 34 -13.42 -5.54 3.12
N ILE A 35 -13.30 -5.85 1.82
CA ILE A 35 -14.20 -5.32 0.79
C ILE A 35 -15.65 -5.72 1.11
N ASP A 36 -15.90 -7.01 1.37
CA ASP A 36 -17.23 -7.52 1.72
C ASP A 36 -17.79 -6.79 2.95
N ILE A 37 -16.97 -6.62 4.01
CA ILE A 37 -17.37 -5.86 5.21
C ILE A 37 -17.72 -4.41 4.88
N CYS A 38 -16.98 -3.76 3.98
CA CYS A 38 -17.29 -2.39 3.59
C CYS A 38 -18.63 -2.29 2.87
N GLU A 39 -18.93 -3.25 2.00
CA GLU A 39 -20.19 -3.32 1.25
C GLU A 39 -21.36 -3.59 2.19
N ASP A 40 -21.23 -4.56 3.09
CA ASP A 40 -22.25 -4.90 4.08
C ASP A 40 -22.58 -3.73 5.02
N LEU A 41 -21.56 -2.95 5.40
CA LEU A 41 -21.73 -1.79 6.29
C LEU A 41 -22.06 -0.49 5.52
N GLY A 42 -22.09 -0.52 4.18
CA GLY A 42 -22.36 0.66 3.35
C GLY A 42 -21.26 1.73 3.40
N TYR A 43 -20.01 1.35 3.69
CA TYR A 43 -18.88 2.26 3.69
C TYR A 43 -18.35 2.53 2.29
N ASN A 44 -18.10 3.81 1.98
CA ASN A 44 -17.40 4.19 0.75
C ASN A 44 -15.91 3.85 0.85
N TYR A 45 -15.42 3.07 -0.12
CA TYR A 45 -14.03 2.65 -0.19
C TYR A 45 -13.42 2.82 -1.58
N TYR A 46 -12.09 2.84 -1.62
CA TYR A 46 -11.24 2.75 -2.80
C TYR A 46 -10.23 1.66 -2.56
N TYR A 47 -9.86 0.89 -3.58
CA TYR A 47 -8.84 -0.14 -3.46
C TYR A 47 -7.87 -0.09 -4.62
N GLY A 48 -6.60 -0.41 -4.36
CA GLY A 48 -5.57 -0.42 -5.40
C GLY A 48 -4.16 -0.26 -4.86
N ILE A 49 -3.26 0.11 -5.77
CA ILE A 49 -1.83 0.23 -5.47
C ILE A 49 -1.56 1.57 -4.78
N ILE A 50 -0.83 1.51 -3.68
CA ILE A 50 -0.33 2.68 -2.94
C ILE A 50 1.18 2.79 -3.09
N ARG A 51 1.78 3.87 -2.60
CA ARG A 51 3.23 4.03 -2.50
C ARG A 51 3.63 4.02 -1.04
N SER A 52 4.74 3.39 -0.72
CA SER A 52 5.31 3.39 0.63
C SER A 52 6.75 3.88 0.56
N TYR A 53 7.12 4.86 1.41
CA TYR A 53 8.39 5.58 1.34
C TYR A 53 8.92 6.00 2.72
N ASP A 54 10.22 6.31 2.80
CA ASP A 54 10.90 6.46 4.10
C ASP A 54 10.78 7.84 4.77
N SER A 55 10.44 8.90 4.04
CA SER A 55 10.47 10.26 4.60
C SER A 55 9.48 11.21 3.97
N PHE A 56 8.67 11.84 4.82
CA PHE A 56 7.68 12.86 4.45
C PHE A 56 8.31 14.19 4.02
N TYR A 57 9.28 14.70 4.81
CA TYR A 57 9.85 16.03 4.60
C TYR A 57 11.04 15.98 3.65
N ILE A 58 10.74 15.91 2.35
CA ILE A 58 11.76 15.88 1.29
C ILE A 58 11.54 17.01 0.29
N ASP A 59 12.64 17.45 -0.32
CA ASP A 59 12.58 18.39 -1.44
C ASP A 59 11.72 17.81 -2.57
N LYS A 60 10.96 18.67 -3.25
CA LYS A 60 10.14 18.32 -4.42
C LYS A 60 9.02 17.29 -4.14
N GLU A 61 8.55 17.17 -2.91
CA GLU A 61 7.43 16.30 -2.54
C GLU A 61 6.23 16.40 -3.51
N ASN A 62 5.78 17.61 -3.84
CA ASN A 62 4.69 17.84 -4.79
C ASN A 62 4.95 17.30 -6.21
N ALA A 63 6.21 17.25 -6.66
CA ALA A 63 6.56 16.67 -7.95
C ALA A 63 6.50 15.13 -7.90
N ILE A 64 6.96 14.55 -6.79
CA ILE A 64 6.93 13.10 -6.54
C ILE A 64 5.48 12.61 -6.43
N ILE A 65 4.64 13.30 -5.65
CA ILE A 65 3.21 12.99 -5.53
C ILE A 65 2.55 13.03 -6.92
N ARG A 66 2.79 14.07 -7.72
CA ARG A 66 2.25 14.18 -9.09
C ARG A 66 2.74 13.05 -10.01
N TYR A 67 4.01 12.69 -9.93
CA TYR A 67 4.56 11.58 -10.70
C TYR A 67 3.78 10.28 -10.41
N TRP A 68 3.61 9.92 -9.14
CA TRP A 68 2.92 8.69 -8.74
C TRP A 68 1.41 8.74 -8.98
N LYS A 69 0.78 9.90 -8.79
CA LYS A 69 -0.63 10.14 -9.17
C LYS A 69 -0.86 9.83 -10.65
N ASN A 70 0.05 10.28 -11.53
CA ASN A 70 0.00 9.99 -12.98
C ASN A 70 0.30 8.53 -13.34
N LYS A 71 0.69 7.69 -12.37
CA LYS A 71 0.85 6.23 -12.52
C LYS A 71 -0.27 5.45 -11.83
N ASN A 72 -1.39 6.12 -11.53
CA ASN A 72 -2.56 5.53 -10.87
C ASN A 72 -2.28 5.02 -9.44
N ILE A 73 -1.30 5.60 -8.75
CA ILE A 73 -1.09 5.33 -7.32
C ILE A 73 -2.13 6.09 -6.50
N LEU A 74 -2.85 5.38 -5.65
CA LEU A 74 -4.00 5.90 -4.92
C LEU A 74 -3.63 6.73 -3.70
N PHE A 75 -2.57 6.35 -3.01
CA PHE A 75 -2.24 6.87 -1.69
C PHE A 75 -0.74 6.68 -1.42
N SER A 76 -0.19 7.43 -0.46
CA SER A 76 1.19 7.26 0.00
C SER A 76 1.25 7.11 1.52
N ASP A 77 1.98 6.10 1.99
CA ASP A 77 2.23 5.80 3.41
C ASP A 77 3.73 5.53 3.65
N MET A 78 4.12 5.01 4.81
CA MET A 78 5.53 4.78 5.16
C MET A 78 5.84 3.35 5.60
N GLU A 79 4.87 2.43 5.57
CA GLU A 79 5.00 1.11 6.20
C GLU A 79 4.56 -0.07 5.33
N SER A 80 3.62 0.15 4.40
CA SER A 80 2.95 -0.92 3.65
C SER A 80 3.90 -1.79 2.83
N SER A 81 4.89 -1.19 2.16
CA SER A 81 5.89 -1.92 1.39
C SER A 81 6.62 -2.95 2.26
N THR A 82 7.06 -2.51 3.45
CA THR A 82 7.78 -3.33 4.42
C THR A 82 6.90 -4.46 4.95
N ILE A 83 5.69 -4.12 5.40
CA ILE A 83 4.75 -5.11 5.97
C ILE A 83 4.37 -6.17 4.93
N PHE A 84 4.00 -5.77 3.72
CA PHE A 84 3.63 -6.70 2.66
C PHE A 84 4.81 -7.56 2.22
N THR A 85 5.99 -6.97 2.05
CA THR A 85 7.19 -7.72 1.67
C THR A 85 7.55 -8.78 2.71
N LEU A 86 7.62 -8.39 4.00
CA LEU A 86 8.00 -9.31 5.06
C LEU A 86 6.94 -10.40 5.30
N ALA A 87 5.65 -10.05 5.28
CA ALA A 87 4.58 -11.03 5.39
C ALA A 87 4.69 -12.09 4.29
N ASN A 88 4.86 -11.67 3.04
CA ASN A 88 5.00 -12.59 1.92
C ASN A 88 6.26 -13.49 2.03
N LEU A 89 7.39 -12.94 2.47
CA LEU A 89 8.62 -13.71 2.68
C LEU A 89 8.51 -14.72 3.83
N LYS A 90 7.65 -14.45 4.83
CA LYS A 90 7.46 -15.31 6.01
C LYS A 90 6.29 -16.28 5.89
N ARG A 91 5.36 -16.06 4.96
CA ARG A 91 4.10 -16.79 4.80
C ARG A 91 4.22 -18.31 4.76
N LEU A 92 5.27 -18.84 4.12
CA LEU A 92 5.49 -20.30 4.03
C LEU A 92 5.98 -20.93 5.34
N LYS A 93 6.39 -20.12 6.32
CA LYS A 93 6.99 -20.57 7.58
C LYS A 93 6.12 -20.25 8.79
N GLN A 94 5.32 -19.19 8.69
CA GLN A 94 4.50 -18.64 9.76
C GLN A 94 3.27 -18.07 9.05
N ASP A 95 2.06 -18.46 9.48
CA ASP A 95 0.76 -18.03 8.90
C ASP A 95 0.55 -16.51 9.06
N VAL A 96 1.33 -15.72 8.32
CA VAL A 96 1.36 -14.27 8.38
C VAL A 96 0.61 -13.72 7.17
N TYR A 97 -0.42 -12.94 7.48
CA TYR A 97 -1.28 -12.24 6.52
C TYR A 97 -1.19 -10.74 6.80
N SER A 98 -1.30 -9.91 5.77
CA SER A 98 -1.23 -8.46 5.94
C SER A 98 -2.13 -7.72 4.96
N ILE A 99 -2.68 -6.62 5.47
CA ILE A 99 -3.43 -5.59 4.73
C ILE A 99 -3.23 -4.25 5.43
N GLN A 100 -3.38 -3.16 4.70
CA GLN A 100 -3.36 -1.80 5.26
C GLN A 100 -4.59 -1.02 4.83
N LEU A 101 -5.17 -0.29 5.79
CA LEU A 101 -6.39 0.51 5.64
C LEU A 101 -6.13 1.95 6.06
N TYR A 102 -6.61 2.89 5.26
CA TYR A 102 -6.46 4.32 5.55
C TYR A 102 -7.82 5.02 5.51
N ASN A 103 -8.14 5.75 6.58
CA ASN A 103 -9.34 6.60 6.61
C ASN A 103 -9.06 8.00 6.03
N MET A 104 -8.67 8.04 4.75
CA MET A 104 -8.33 9.26 4.02
C MET A 104 -8.93 9.20 2.61
N ASN A 105 -9.07 10.35 1.97
CA ASN A 105 -9.39 10.40 0.53
C ASN A 105 -8.14 10.04 -0.29
N PRO A 106 -8.27 9.29 -1.40
CA PRO A 106 -7.14 8.98 -2.26
C PRO A 106 -6.56 10.25 -2.90
N ILE A 107 -5.25 10.25 -3.12
CA ILE A 107 -4.47 11.32 -3.77
C ILE A 107 -5.03 11.64 -5.17
N LEU A 108 -5.64 10.66 -5.84
CA LEU A 108 -6.32 10.87 -7.13
C LEU A 108 -7.44 11.90 -7.07
N LYS A 109 -8.06 12.12 -5.89
CA LYS A 109 -9.16 13.08 -5.68
C LYS A 109 -8.72 14.43 -5.09
N MET A 110 -7.42 14.64 -4.86
CA MET A 110 -6.90 15.94 -4.42
C MET A 110 -6.65 16.82 -5.66
N GLU A 111 -7.27 18.00 -5.71
CA GLU A 111 -7.10 19.01 -6.78
C GLU A 111 -5.65 19.52 -6.88
#